data_AF-A0A942VNL9-F1
#
_entry.id   AF-A0A942VNL9-F1
#
_cell.length_a   1.000
_cell.length_b   1.000
_cell.length_c   1.000
_cell.angle_alpha   90.00
_cell.angle_beta   90.00
_cell.angle_gamma   90.00
#
_symmetry.space_group_name_H-M   'P 1'
#
loop_
_entity.id
_entity.type
_entity.pdbx_description
1 polymer ?
#
loop_
_entity_poly.entity_id
_entity_poly.type
_entity_poly.pdbx_seq_one_letter_code
_entity_poly.pdbx_strand_id
1 'polypeptide(L)'
;MNVRDYSTDELLMMANNVTEEYSEEEVRLAKKELYKRGINDELIADIVKEEEEAFMKRLDAAARAEQARIDKRNEKNRNISYQWWELLILFVFAPFYLCRRCYLPHNFFPKLRQLREEKYDLKFKQRLIALIAGDIVWGLAYWIERVIMGN
;
A
#
# COMPACT_ATOMS: atom_id res chain seq x y z
N MET A 1 16.63 3.83 32.94
CA MET A 1 15.58 2.80 33.07
C MET A 1 15.78 2.06 34.39
N ASN A 2 14.83 2.04 35.33
CA ASN A 2 14.98 1.25 36.56
C ASN A 2 14.40 -0.15 36.34
N VAL A 3 15.25 -1.12 36.03
CA VAL A 3 14.83 -2.48 35.64
C VAL A 3 14.15 -3.26 36.78
N ARG A 4 14.25 -2.75 38.02
CA ARG A 4 13.64 -3.34 39.21
C ARG A 4 12.11 -3.17 39.27
N ASP A 5 11.58 -2.16 38.60
CA ASP A 5 10.16 -1.84 38.62
C ASP A 5 9.37 -2.64 37.56
N TYR A 6 10.06 -3.35 36.65
CA TYR A 6 9.43 -4.17 35.61
C TYR A 6 8.92 -5.51 36.15
N SER A 7 7.77 -5.90 35.62
CA SER A 7 7.18 -7.23 35.84
C SER A 7 8.07 -8.33 35.25
N THR A 8 7.93 -9.56 35.77
CA THR A 8 8.69 -10.70 35.26
C THR A 8 8.45 -10.94 33.76
N ASP A 9 7.24 -10.66 33.27
CA ASP A 9 6.85 -10.78 31.87
C ASP A 9 7.58 -9.76 30.96
N GLU A 10 7.61 -8.49 31.37
CA GLU A 10 8.37 -7.44 30.67
C GLU A 10 9.88 -7.72 30.64
N LEU A 11 10.42 -8.26 31.74
CA LEU A 11 11.83 -8.67 31.79
C LEU A 11 12.14 -9.83 30.84
N LEU A 12 11.21 -10.76 30.62
CA LEU A 12 11.34 -11.85 29.66
C LEU A 12 11.33 -11.32 28.22
N MET A 13 10.42 -10.40 27.89
CA MET A 13 10.40 -9.72 26.58
C MET A 13 11.70 -8.94 26.31
N MET A 14 12.19 -8.20 27.30
CA MET A 14 13.42 -7.40 27.20
C MET A 14 14.67 -8.29 27.11
N ALA A 15 14.70 -9.43 27.80
CA ALA A 15 15.81 -10.38 27.75
C ALA A 15 15.93 -11.12 26.41
N ASN A 16 14.83 -11.28 25.67
CA ASN A 16 14.81 -11.95 24.38
C ASN A 16 14.69 -11.01 23.18
N ASN A 17 14.61 -9.70 23.41
CA ASN A 17 14.59 -8.67 22.38
C ASN A 17 13.50 -8.90 21.31
N VAL A 18 12.31 -9.34 21.73
CA VAL A 18 11.20 -9.76 20.85
C VAL A 18 10.75 -8.64 19.89
N THR A 19 10.94 -7.37 20.28
CA THR A 19 10.58 -6.19 19.49
C THR A 19 11.75 -5.58 18.71
N GLU A 20 12.97 -6.13 18.82
CA GLU A 20 14.24 -5.55 18.30
C GLU A 20 14.55 -4.11 18.79
N GLU A 21 13.74 -3.56 19.69
CA GLU A 21 13.83 -2.18 20.17
C GLU A 21 14.86 -2.00 21.31
N TYR A 22 15.32 -3.09 21.93
CA TYR A 22 16.17 -3.03 23.12
C TYR A 22 17.66 -3.13 22.80
N SER A 23 18.45 -2.30 23.47
CA SER A 23 19.92 -2.33 23.36
C SER A 23 20.52 -3.57 24.04
N GLU A 24 21.69 -4.02 23.59
CA GLU A 24 22.36 -5.20 24.19
C GLU A 24 22.64 -5.04 25.70
N GLU A 25 22.86 -3.81 26.17
CA GLU A 25 23.11 -3.50 27.58
C GLU A 25 21.86 -3.74 28.45
N GLU A 26 20.71 -3.36 27.91
CA GLU A 26 19.39 -3.51 28.50
C GLU A 26 18.98 -4.99 28.59
N VAL A 27 19.19 -5.73 27.50
CA VAL A 27 19.02 -7.19 27.45
C VAL A 27 19.85 -7.87 28.54
N ARG A 28 21.12 -7.46 28.69
CA ARG A 28 22.04 -8.04 29.68
C ARG A 28 21.62 -7.73 31.12
N LEU A 29 21.04 -6.56 31.35
CA LEU A 29 20.54 -6.15 32.66
C LEU A 29 19.27 -6.93 33.05
N ALA A 30 18.36 -7.15 32.09
CA ALA A 30 17.16 -7.95 32.27
C ALA A 30 17.49 -9.41 32.60
N LYS A 31 18.40 -10.04 31.85
CA LYS A 31 18.87 -11.42 32.12
C LYS A 31 19.42 -11.57 33.54
N LYS A 32 20.24 -10.62 34.01
CA LYS A 32 20.80 -10.64 35.38
C LYS A 32 19.73 -10.58 36.46
N GLU A 33 18.65 -9.83 36.23
CA GLU A 33 17.57 -9.71 37.20
C GLU A 33 16.67 -10.96 37.21
N LEU A 34 16.43 -11.59 36.04
CA LEU A 34 15.74 -12.88 35.95
C LEU A 34 16.49 -13.99 36.69
N TYR A 35 17.83 -14.06 36.55
CA TYR A 35 18.66 -15.02 37.30
C TYR A 35 18.59 -14.79 38.82
N LYS A 36 18.59 -13.53 39.29
CA LYS A 36 18.44 -13.22 40.72
C LYS A 36 17.09 -13.65 41.30
N ARG A 37 16.05 -13.71 40.45
CA ARG A 37 14.71 -14.18 40.82
C ARG A 37 14.57 -15.71 40.76
N GLY A 38 15.63 -16.44 40.41
CA GLY A 38 15.65 -17.91 40.41
C GLY A 38 14.96 -18.55 39.21
N ILE A 39 14.78 -17.81 38.12
CA ILE A 39 14.14 -18.31 36.90
C ILE A 39 15.21 -19.02 36.06
N ASN A 40 15.05 -20.33 35.83
CA ASN A 40 15.96 -21.15 35.03
C ASN A 40 15.76 -20.91 33.52
N ASP A 41 16.86 -21.02 32.75
CA ASP A 41 16.89 -20.76 31.30
C ASP A 41 15.93 -21.65 30.48
N GLU A 42 15.66 -22.87 30.92
CA GLU A 42 14.72 -23.79 30.28
C GLU A 42 13.26 -23.34 30.44
N LEU A 43 12.90 -22.86 31.65
CA LEU A 43 11.57 -22.32 31.93
C LEU A 43 11.34 -20.99 31.19
N ILE A 44 12.41 -20.20 31.03
CA ILE A 44 12.41 -18.96 30.23
C ILE A 44 12.10 -19.30 28.77
N ALA A 45 12.73 -20.33 28.21
CA ALA A 45 12.53 -20.71 26.81
C ALA A 45 11.09 -21.17 26.54
N ASP A 46 10.50 -21.98 27.42
CA ASP A 46 9.13 -22.47 27.25
C ASP A 46 8.08 -21.35 27.38
N ILE A 47 8.20 -20.48 28.40
CA ILE A 47 7.27 -19.35 28.61
C ILE A 47 7.35 -18.35 27.45
N VAL A 48 8.56 -18.03 27.01
CA VAL A 48 8.77 -17.06 25.93
C VAL A 48 8.22 -17.58 24.62
N LYS A 49 8.42 -18.86 24.32
CA LYS A 49 7.90 -19.46 23.09
C LYS A 49 6.37 -19.42 23.03
N GLU A 50 5.69 -19.69 24.14
CA GLU A 50 4.23 -19.59 24.23
C GLU A 50 3.73 -18.15 24.02
N GLU A 51 4.39 -17.18 24.65
CA GLU A 51 4.07 -15.75 24.50
C GLU A 51 4.40 -15.23 23.08
N GLU A 52 5.50 -15.68 22.46
CA GLU A 52 5.87 -15.35 21.08
C GLU A 52 4.83 -15.87 20.09
N GLU A 53 4.38 -17.13 20.24
CA GLU A 53 3.33 -17.70 19.39
C GLU A 53 2.01 -16.93 19.55
N ALA A 54 1.65 -16.55 20.79
CA ALA A 54 0.47 -15.75 21.07
C ALA A 54 0.57 -14.33 20.47
N PHE A 55 1.74 -13.70 20.55
CA PHE A 55 2.02 -12.38 19.99
C PHE A 55 2.00 -12.39 18.46
N MET A 56 2.69 -13.35 17.83
CA MET A 56 2.69 -13.53 16.38
C MET A 56 1.27 -13.77 15.86
N LYS A 57 0.47 -14.58 16.57
CA LYS A 57 -0.93 -14.81 16.22
C LYS A 57 -1.79 -13.54 16.34
N ARG A 58 -1.52 -12.67 17.32
CA ARG A 58 -2.19 -11.36 17.47
C ARG A 58 -1.77 -10.40 16.35
N LEU A 59 -0.49 -10.34 16.01
CA LEU A 59 0.02 -9.54 14.90
C LEU A 59 -0.56 -10.01 13.57
N ASP A 60 -0.58 -11.32 13.30
CA ASP A 60 -1.17 -11.88 12.10
C ASP A 60 -2.68 -11.64 12.03
N ALA A 61 -3.38 -11.67 13.16
CA ALA A 61 -4.80 -11.35 13.23
C ALA A 61 -5.04 -9.85 12.96
N ALA A 62 -4.20 -8.96 13.50
CA ALA A 62 -4.25 -7.53 13.25
C ALA A 62 -3.93 -7.20 11.78
N ALA A 63 -2.86 -7.77 11.23
CA ALA A 63 -2.46 -7.64 9.84
C ALA A 63 -3.55 -8.16 8.89
N ARG A 64 -4.17 -9.31 9.18
CA ARG A 64 -5.32 -9.81 8.41
C ARG A 64 -6.54 -8.91 8.53
N ALA A 65 -6.82 -8.35 9.69
CA ALA A 65 -7.93 -7.41 9.88
C ALA A 65 -7.69 -6.10 9.11
N GLU A 66 -6.46 -5.61 9.07
CA GLU A 66 -6.08 -4.45 8.27
C GLU A 66 -6.18 -4.74 6.78
N GLN A 67 -5.64 -5.88 6.33
CA GLN A 67 -5.74 -6.33 4.94
C GLN A 67 -7.19 -6.48 4.49
N ALA A 68 -8.07 -7.05 5.33
CA ALA A 68 -9.50 -7.16 5.04
C ALA A 68 -10.21 -5.80 4.95
N ARG A 69 -9.78 -4.80 5.74
CA ARG A 69 -10.29 -3.42 5.62
C ARG A 69 -9.85 -2.77 4.31
N ILE A 70 -8.61 -3.00 3.90
CA ILE A 70 -8.05 -2.52 2.63
C ILE A 70 -8.79 -3.19 1.46
N ASP A 71 -9.01 -4.50 1.51
CA ASP A 71 -9.70 -5.24 0.45
C ASP A 71 -11.17 -4.85 0.33
N LYS A 72 -11.86 -4.61 1.45
CA LYS A 72 -13.22 -4.08 1.45
C LYS A 72 -13.31 -2.67 0.86
N ARG A 73 -12.25 -1.85 1.02
CA ARG A 73 -12.14 -0.54 0.35
C ARG A 73 -11.90 -0.73 -1.15
N ASN A 74 -11.01 -1.64 -1.53
CA ASN A 74 -10.69 -1.96 -2.93
C ASN A 74 -11.92 -2.50 -3.70
N GLU A 75 -12.73 -3.34 -3.07
CA GLU A 75 -13.94 -3.91 -3.68
C GLU A 75 -14.97 -2.83 -4.00
N LYS A 76 -15.20 -1.89 -3.08
CA LYS A 76 -16.08 -0.73 -3.32
C LYS A 76 -15.55 0.16 -4.45
N ASN A 77 -14.24 0.31 -4.53
CA ASN A 77 -13.57 1.15 -5.53
C ASN A 77 -13.58 0.53 -6.94
N ARG A 78 -13.63 -0.81 -7.05
CA ARG A 78 -13.59 -1.54 -8.33
C ARG A 78 -14.72 -1.15 -9.28
N ASN A 79 -15.91 -0.85 -8.77
CA ASN A 79 -17.11 -0.59 -9.58
C ASN A 79 -17.40 0.90 -9.84
N ILE A 80 -16.57 1.80 -9.32
CA ILE A 80 -16.78 3.24 -9.55
C ILE A 80 -16.33 3.55 -10.98
N SER A 81 -17.26 3.87 -11.88
CA SER A 81 -16.95 4.30 -13.25
C SER A 81 -16.70 5.81 -13.33
N TYR A 82 -16.12 6.29 -14.43
CA TYR A 82 -16.13 7.71 -14.76
C TYR A 82 -17.53 8.17 -15.14
N GLN A 83 -17.86 9.43 -14.83
CA GLN A 83 -19.06 10.06 -15.37
C GLN A 83 -18.89 10.22 -16.88
N TRP A 84 -19.95 9.97 -17.66
CA TRP A 84 -19.90 9.98 -19.13
C TRP A 84 -19.38 11.32 -19.70
N TRP A 85 -19.67 12.44 -19.02
CA TRP A 85 -19.16 13.77 -19.37
C TRP A 85 -17.65 13.93 -19.24
N GLU A 86 -17.03 13.36 -18.19
CA GLU A 86 -15.57 13.40 -18.01
C GLU A 86 -14.86 12.62 -19.13
N LEU A 87 -15.48 11.53 -19.60
CA LEU A 87 -14.97 10.73 -20.71
C LEU A 87 -15.05 11.48 -22.03
N LEU A 88 -16.15 12.20 -22.29
CA LEU A 88 -16.32 13.02 -23.50
C LEU A 88 -15.30 14.16 -23.57
N ILE A 89 -15.06 14.87 -22.48
CA ILE A 89 -14.05 15.93 -22.43
C ILE A 89 -12.67 15.35 -22.74
N LEU A 90 -12.30 14.22 -22.11
CA LEU A 90 -11.02 13.58 -22.37
C LEU A 90 -10.88 13.14 -23.83
N PHE A 91 -11.94 12.59 -24.43
CA PHE A 91 -11.95 12.13 -25.81
C PHE A 91 -11.76 13.28 -26.81
N VAL A 92 -12.46 14.40 -26.62
CA VAL A 92 -12.35 15.59 -27.49
C VAL A 92 -10.96 16.23 -27.39
N PHE A 93 -10.40 16.28 -26.17
CA PHE A 93 -9.07 16.84 -25.93
C PHE A 93 -7.92 15.81 -26.08
N ALA A 94 -8.21 14.55 -26.43
CA ALA A 94 -7.24 13.47 -26.59
C ALA A 94 -6.03 13.84 -27.47
N PRO A 95 -6.21 14.39 -28.69
CA PRO A 95 -5.07 14.79 -29.53
C PRO A 95 -4.28 15.96 -28.91
N PHE A 96 -4.92 16.86 -28.15
CA PHE A 96 -4.21 17.93 -27.43
C PHE A 96 -3.35 17.39 -26.28
N TYR A 97 -3.78 16.30 -25.62
CA TYR A 97 -3.02 15.63 -24.57
C TYR A 97 -1.80 14.87 -25.12
N LEU A 98 -1.87 14.33 -26.35
CA LEU A 98 -0.79 13.54 -26.97
C LEU A 98 0.18 14.39 -27.82
N CYS A 99 -0.32 15.31 -28.66
CA CYS A 99 0.53 16.16 -29.50
C CYS A 99 1.37 17.15 -28.70
N ARG A 100 0.88 17.61 -27.54
CA ARG A 100 1.58 18.58 -26.70
C ARG A 100 2.31 17.87 -25.56
N ARG A 101 3.32 17.08 -25.90
CA ARG A 101 4.25 16.37 -24.99
C ARG A 101 4.88 17.27 -23.89
N CYS A 102 4.73 18.59 -23.97
CA CYS A 102 5.30 19.59 -23.04
C CYS A 102 4.30 20.29 -22.10
N TYR A 103 2.99 20.00 -22.15
CA TYR A 103 2.00 20.57 -21.21
C TYR A 103 1.14 19.47 -20.57
N LEU A 104 1.77 18.35 -20.19
CA LEU A 104 1.16 17.49 -19.18
C LEU A 104 0.94 18.36 -17.93
N PRO A 105 -0.30 18.60 -17.47
CA PRO A 105 -0.47 19.17 -16.15
C PRO A 105 0.27 18.21 -15.20
N HIS A 106 1.16 18.75 -14.36
CA HIS A 106 2.00 18.02 -13.41
C HIS A 106 1.21 16.97 -12.58
N ASN A 107 -0.12 17.07 -12.57
CA ASN A 107 -1.10 16.21 -11.90
C ASN A 107 -1.59 14.98 -12.70
N PHE A 108 -1.24 14.78 -13.98
CA PHE A 108 -1.82 13.71 -14.82
C PHE A 108 -1.27 12.31 -14.51
N PHE A 109 0.07 12.17 -14.49
CA PHE A 109 0.74 10.91 -14.15
C PHE A 109 0.62 10.50 -12.68
N PRO A 110 0.75 11.41 -11.69
CA PRO A 110 0.53 11.06 -10.29
C PRO A 110 -0.88 10.53 -10.06
N LYS A 111 -1.89 11.09 -10.73
CA LYS A 111 -3.29 10.65 -10.60
C LYS A 111 -3.54 9.28 -11.23
N LEU A 112 -2.87 8.95 -12.35
CA LEU A 112 -2.89 7.59 -12.91
C LEU A 112 -2.13 6.58 -12.02
N ARG A 113 -1.02 7.01 -11.41
CA ARG A 113 -0.26 6.20 -10.46
C ARG A 113 -1.07 5.92 -9.19
N GLN A 114 -1.76 6.92 -8.65
CA GLN A 114 -2.72 6.81 -7.56
C GLN A 114 -3.89 5.88 -7.93
N LEU A 115 -4.48 6.03 -9.12
CA LEU A 115 -5.57 5.15 -9.58
C LEU A 115 -5.12 3.68 -9.73
N ARG A 116 -3.86 3.44 -10.10
CA ARG A 116 -3.24 2.11 -10.16
C ARG A 116 -2.94 1.56 -8.76
N GLU A 117 -2.45 2.40 -7.85
CA GLU A 117 -2.16 2.04 -6.45
C GLU A 117 -3.45 1.76 -5.66
N GLU A 118 -4.55 2.45 -5.96
CA GLU A 118 -5.86 2.26 -5.33
C GLU A 118 -6.76 1.22 -6.06
N LYS A 119 -6.20 0.41 -6.99
CA LYS A 119 -6.90 -0.66 -7.75
C LYS A 119 -8.19 -0.22 -8.48
N TYR A 120 -8.22 0.99 -9.03
CA TYR A 120 -9.35 1.46 -9.85
C TYR A 120 -9.25 0.99 -11.31
N ASP A 121 -9.30 -0.33 -11.53
CA ASP A 121 -9.08 -0.95 -12.85
C ASP A 121 -10.08 -0.50 -13.92
N LEU A 122 -11.35 -0.31 -13.56
CA LEU A 122 -12.40 0.13 -14.49
C LEU A 122 -12.19 1.58 -14.96
N LYS A 123 -11.91 2.50 -14.03
CA LYS A 123 -11.61 3.91 -14.35
C LYS A 123 -10.36 4.03 -15.20
N PHE A 124 -9.33 3.25 -14.89
CA PHE A 124 -8.07 3.24 -15.62
C PHE A 124 -8.27 2.76 -17.06
N LYS A 125 -8.98 1.63 -17.26
CA LYS A 125 -9.27 1.08 -18.59
C LYS A 125 -10.13 2.02 -19.43
N GLN A 126 -11.19 2.59 -18.88
CA GLN A 126 -12.06 3.53 -19.59
C GLN A 126 -11.28 4.76 -20.09
N ARG A 127 -10.41 5.32 -19.24
CA ARG A 127 -9.58 6.48 -19.58
C ARG A 127 -8.56 6.18 -20.68
N LEU A 128 -7.92 5.01 -20.61
CA LEU A 128 -6.95 4.57 -21.62
C LEU A 128 -7.64 4.31 -22.97
N ILE A 129 -8.78 3.62 -22.96
CA ILE A 129 -9.55 3.32 -24.18
C ILE A 129 -10.06 4.62 -24.82
N ALA A 130 -10.60 5.56 -24.05
CA ALA A 130 -11.06 6.84 -24.59
C ALA A 130 -9.92 7.66 -25.20
N LEU A 131 -8.72 7.62 -24.62
CA LEU A 131 -7.56 8.32 -25.16
C LEU A 131 -7.11 7.72 -26.50
N ILE A 132 -7.01 6.38 -26.58
CA ILE A 132 -6.63 5.67 -27.81
C ILE A 132 -7.70 5.86 -28.89
N ALA A 133 -8.97 5.72 -28.53
CA ALA A 133 -10.08 5.91 -29.46
C ALA A 133 -10.14 7.34 -30.00
N GLY A 134 -9.91 8.35 -29.15
CA GLY A 134 -9.87 9.75 -29.57
C GLY A 134 -8.76 10.01 -30.58
N ASP A 135 -7.56 9.47 -30.35
CA ASP A 135 -6.42 9.61 -31.25
C ASP A 135 -6.67 8.97 -32.62
N ILE A 136 -7.26 7.76 -32.64
CA ILE A 136 -7.65 7.08 -33.89
C ILE A 136 -8.68 7.90 -34.67
N VAL A 137 -9.71 8.43 -33.99
CA VAL A 137 -10.77 9.21 -34.64
C VAL A 137 -10.23 10.50 -35.25
N TRP A 138 -9.33 11.20 -34.55
CA TRP A 138 -8.69 12.39 -35.10
C TRP A 138 -7.74 12.08 -36.25
N GLY A 139 -6.96 10.98 -36.15
CA GLY A 139 -6.12 10.51 -37.25
C GLY A 139 -6.93 10.16 -38.51
N LEU A 140 -8.09 9.51 -38.34
CA LEU A 140 -9.01 9.22 -39.43
C LEU A 140 -9.65 10.48 -40.00
N ALA A 141 -10.08 11.43 -39.17
CA ALA A 141 -10.64 12.70 -39.63
C ALA A 141 -9.62 13.50 -40.47
N TYR A 142 -8.37 13.59 -40.00
CA TYR A 142 -7.28 14.23 -40.74
C TYR A 142 -6.96 13.50 -42.05
N TRP A 143 -7.00 12.18 -42.05
CA TRP A 143 -6.80 11.39 -43.27
C TRP A 143 -7.92 11.62 -44.29
N ILE A 144 -9.18 11.63 -43.84
CA ILE A 144 -10.36 11.92 -44.68
C ILE A 144 -10.27 13.33 -45.24
N GLU A 145 -9.98 14.35 -44.43
CA GLU A 145 -9.78 15.73 -44.90
C GLU A 145 -8.69 15.80 -45.97
N ARG A 146 -7.57 15.11 -45.76
CA ARG A 146 -6.45 15.10 -46.71
C ARG A 146 -6.77 14.34 -48.00
N VAL A 147 -7.56 13.28 -47.94
CA VAL A 147 -8.02 12.51 -49.12
C VAL A 147 -9.07 13.30 -49.91
N ILE A 148 -9.96 14.02 -49.22
CA ILE A 148 -11.03 14.82 -49.85
C ILE A 148 -10.49 16.14 -50.42
N MET A 149 -9.58 16.83 -49.74
CA MET A 149 -8.95 18.08 -50.25
C MET A 149 -7.75 17.84 -51.17
N GLY A 150 -7.27 16.59 -51.27
CA GLY A 150 -6.11 16.21 -52.08
C GLY A 150 -6.44 15.72 -53.50
N ASN A 151 -7.69 15.85 -53.94
CA ASN A 151 -8.15 15.57 -55.31
C ASN A 151 -8.79 16.82 -55.90
#